data_AF-A0A352IKZ0-F1
#
_entry.id   AF-A0A352IKZ0-F1
#
_cell.length_a   1.000
_cell.length_b   1.000
_cell.length_c   1.000
_cell.angle_alpha   90.00
_cell.angle_beta   90.00
_cell.angle_gamma   90.00
#
_symmetry.space_group_name_H-M   'P 1'
#
loop_
_entity.id
_entity.type
_entity.pdbx_description
1 polymer ?
#
loop_
_entity_poly.entity_id
_entity_poly.type
_entity_poly.pdbx_seq_one_letter_code
_entity_poly.pdbx_strand_id
1 'polypeptide(L)' 'MMCAEVCPVECINRNSYSGAVEIQEGCTGCGACAEACPIGAIVMVNLDGETKPYKCDLCGGLPECVPACPRQALSW' A
#
# COMPACT_ATOMS: atom_id res chain seq x y z
N MET A 1 4.79 -3.21 -12.80
CA MET A 1 4.34 -2.33 -11.68
C MET A 1 5.52 -2.23 -10.75
N MET A 2 6.19 -1.07 -10.70
CA MET A 2 7.54 -0.94 -10.13
C MET A 2 7.70 -1.59 -8.75
N CYS A 3 6.79 -1.31 -7.81
CA CYS A 3 6.86 -1.88 -6.47
C CYS A 3 6.76 -3.42 -6.45
N ALA A 4 5.94 -4.02 -7.32
CA ALA A 4 5.83 -5.48 -7.44
C ALA A 4 7.06 -6.10 -8.13
N GLU A 5 7.61 -5.43 -9.15
CA GLU A 5 8.77 -5.92 -9.90
C GLU A 5 10.06 -5.98 -9.06
N VAL A 6 10.18 -5.10 -8.06
CA VAL A 6 11.35 -5.08 -7.15
C VAL A 6 11.13 -5.94 -5.89
N CYS A 7 9.97 -6.56 -5.71
CA CYS A 7 9.66 -7.35 -4.52
C CYS A 7 10.32 -8.73 -4.61
N PRO A 8 11.32 -9.06 -3.77
CA PRO A 8 12.07 -10.32 -3.88
C PRO A 8 11.26 -11.56 -3.46
N VAL A 9 10.14 -11.36 -2.75
CA VAL A 9 9.24 -12.42 -2.28
C VAL A 9 7.88 -12.38 -2.97
N GLU A 10 7.76 -11.57 -4.03
CA GLU A 10 6.58 -11.52 -4.90
C GLU A 10 5.23 -11.32 -4.16
N CYS A 11 5.25 -10.64 -3.02
CA CYS A 11 4.09 -10.48 -2.15
C CYS A 11 3.24 -9.24 -2.49
N ILE A 12 3.41 -8.63 -3.65
CA ILE A 12 2.69 -7.41 -4.05
C ILE A 12 1.86 -7.69 -5.30
N ASN A 13 0.55 -7.49 -5.20
CA ASN A 13 -0.37 -7.69 -6.32
C ASN A 13 -1.42 -6.58 -6.40
N ARG A 14 -2.13 -6.49 -7.53
CA ARG A 14 -3.33 -5.66 -7.64
C ARG A 14 -4.54 -6.52 -7.36
N ASN A 15 -5.31 -6.13 -6.35
CA ASN A 15 -6.61 -6.71 -6.05
C ASN A 15 -7.57 -6.43 -7.21
N SER A 16 -8.20 -7.48 -7.74
CA SER A 16 -9.10 -7.41 -8.88
C SER A 16 -10.48 -6.81 -8.55
N TYR A 17 -10.88 -6.86 -7.28
CA TYR A 17 -12.15 -6.32 -6.80
C TYR A 17 -12.03 -4.84 -6.43
N SER A 18 -11.12 -4.51 -5.51
CA SER A 18 -10.95 -3.13 -5.02
C SER A 18 -10.13 -2.26 -5.98
N GLY A 19 -9.36 -2.88 -6.88
CA GLY A 19 -8.37 -2.19 -7.70
C GLY A 19 -7.14 -1.74 -6.90
N ALA A 20 -7.09 -1.97 -5.58
CA ALA A 20 -5.95 -1.58 -4.75
C ALA A 20 -4.71 -2.38 -5.14
N VAL A 21 -3.55 -1.74 -5.12
CA VAL A 21 -2.30 -2.49 -4.99
C VAL A 21 -2.21 -2.91 -3.53
N GLU A 22 -1.90 -4.16 -3.23
CA GLU A 22 -1.85 -4.75 -1.88
C GLU A 22 -0.50 -5.40 -1.61
N ILE A 23 -0.03 -5.31 -0.37
CA ILE A 23 1.13 -6.03 0.12
C ILE A 23 0.58 -7.16 0.98
N GLN A 24 0.74 -8.40 0.50
CA GLN A 24 0.22 -9.61 1.13
C GLN A 24 1.13 -10.07 2.27
N GLU A 25 0.70 -11.14 2.94
CA GLU A 25 1.51 -11.86 3.90
C GLU A 25 2.86 -12.32 3.30
N GLY A 26 3.83 -12.59 4.18
CA GLY A 26 5.19 -12.98 3.76
C GLY A 26 6.12 -11.80 3.45
N CYS A 27 5.66 -10.55 3.58
CA CYS A 27 6.52 -9.38 3.46
C CYS A 27 7.65 -9.40 4.50
N THR A 28 8.90 -9.30 4.04
CA THR A 28 10.10 -9.32 4.89
C THR A 28 10.48 -7.97 5.48
N GLY A 29 9.86 -6.88 5.01
CA GLY A 29 10.21 -5.53 5.45
C GLY A 29 11.47 -4.93 4.79
N CYS A 30 11.96 -5.51 3.68
CA CYS A 30 13.23 -5.09 3.06
C CYS A 30 13.28 -3.66 2.49
N GLY A 31 12.15 -2.99 2.27
CA GLY A 31 12.11 -1.59 1.83
C GLY A 31 12.23 -1.33 0.32
N ALA A 32 12.60 -2.33 -0.50
CA ALA A 32 12.79 -2.14 -1.95
C ALA A 32 11.58 -1.50 -2.66
N CYS A 33 10.36 -1.90 -2.28
CA CYS A 33 9.13 -1.34 -2.85
C CYS A 33 8.92 0.14 -2.52
N ALA A 34 9.38 0.61 -1.35
CA ALA A 34 9.32 2.02 -0.95
C ALA A 34 10.32 2.85 -1.76
N GLU A 35 11.55 2.36 -1.92
CA GLU A 35 12.58 3.02 -2.72
C GLU A 35 12.20 3.13 -4.21
N ALA A 36 11.57 2.10 -4.75
CA ALA A 36 11.15 2.07 -6.16
C ALA A 36 9.91 2.93 -6.46
N CYS A 37 9.19 3.44 -5.46
CA CYS A 37 7.95 4.17 -5.68
C CYS A 37 8.22 5.66 -5.99
N PRO A 38 8.02 6.15 -7.22
CA PRO A 38 8.39 7.51 -7.61
C PRO A 38 7.52 8.58 -6.95
N ILE A 39 6.33 8.20 -6.47
CA ILE A 39 5.36 9.11 -5.84
C ILE A 39 5.36 9.00 -4.31
N GLY A 40 6.23 8.15 -3.73
CA GLY A 40 6.30 7.97 -2.28
C GLY A 40 5.02 7.42 -1.64
N ALA A 41 4.24 6.62 -2.37
CA ALA A 41 2.97 6.06 -1.87
C ALA A 41 3.16 4.90 -0.89
N ILE A 42 4.38 4.38 -0.75
CA ILE A 42 4.74 3.32 0.19
C ILE A 42 5.77 3.90 1.16
N VAL A 43 5.49 3.81 2.46
CA VAL A 43 6.37 4.30 3.53
C VAL A 43 6.71 3.17 4.49
N MET A 44 7.95 3.11 4.96
CA MET A 44 8.35 2.12 5.96
C MET A 44 7.94 2.60 7.35
N VAL A 45 7.15 1.81 8.07
CA VAL A 45 6.68 2.12 9.42
C VAL A 45 7.13 1.03 10.38
N ASN A 46 7.42 1.43 11.63
CA ASN A 46 7.65 0.49 12.71
C ASN A 46 6.32 0.28 13.47
N LEU A 47 5.78 -0.93 13.43
CA LEU A 47 4.58 -1.34 14.14
C LEU A 47 4.99 -2.46 15.10
N ASP A 48 4.85 -2.21 16.40
CA ASP A 48 5.12 -3.19 17.45
C ASP A 48 6.51 -3.87 17.36
N GLY A 49 7.53 -3.10 16.97
CA GLY A 49 8.90 -3.59 16.84
C GLY A 49 9.24 -4.20 15.47
N GLU A 50 8.27 -4.39 14.59
CA GLU A 50 8.48 -4.84 13.22
C GLU A 50 8.43 -3.67 12.23
N THR A 51 9.43 -3.58 11.36
CA THR A 51 9.43 -2.58 10.28
C THR A 51 8.79 -3.18 9.03
N LYS A 52 7.66 -2.63 8.60
CA LYS A 52 6.90 -3.09 7.43
C LYS A 52 6.54 -1.91 6.51
N PRO A 53 6.37 -2.16 5.21
CA PRO A 53 5.84 -1.15 4.30
C PRO A 53 4.35 -0.91 4.58
N TYR A 54 3.96 0.35 4.69
CA TYR A 54 2.58 0.81 4.80
C TYR A 54 2.20 1.59 3.55
N LYS A 55 0.99 1.31 3.06
CA LYS A 55 0.40 1.98 1.89
C LYS A 55 -1.12 1.82 1.89
N CYS A 56 -1.82 2.79 1.30
CA CYS A 56 -3.26 2.73 1.11
C CYS A 56 -3.67 1.43 0.38
N ASP A 57 -4.62 0.70 0.95
CA ASP A 57 -5.24 -0.52 0.43
C ASP A 57 -6.68 -0.28 -0.05
N LEU A 58 -7.05 1.00 -0.20
CA LEU A 58 -8.41 1.47 -0.48
C LEU A 58 -9.44 0.97 0.54
N CYS A 59 -9.02 0.62 1.76
CA CYS A 59 -9.89 0.03 2.79
C CYS A 59 -10.72 -1.14 2.24
N GLY A 60 -10.11 -1.99 1.41
CA GLY A 60 -10.79 -3.12 0.77
C GLY A 60 -11.78 -2.73 -0.35
N GLY A 61 -11.71 -1.50 -0.85
CA GLY A 61 -12.60 -0.95 -1.90
C GLY A 61 -13.62 0.07 -1.39
N LEU A 62 -13.67 0.31 -0.08
CA LEU A 62 -14.55 1.30 0.56
C LEU A 62 -13.69 2.31 1.35
N PRO A 63 -13.00 3.25 0.67
CA PRO A 63 -12.05 4.14 1.33
C PRO A 63 -12.73 5.09 2.32
N GLU A 64 -12.52 4.84 3.61
CA GLU A 64 -13.11 5.62 4.71
C GLU A 64 -12.73 7.11 4.71
N CYS A 65 -11.59 7.45 4.09
CA CYS A 65 -11.16 8.84 3.94
C CYS A 65 -12.12 9.68 3.08
N VAL A 66 -12.86 9.05 2.15
CA VAL A 66 -13.81 9.73 1.27
C VAL A 66 -15.01 10.28 2.05
N PRO A 67 -15.82 9.47 2.77
CA PRO A 67 -16.92 9.98 3.58
C PRO A 67 -16.43 10.80 4.78
N ALA A 68 -15.24 10.52 5.32
CA ALA A 68 -14.70 11.27 6.45
C ALA A 68 -14.27 12.71 6.09
N CYS A 69 -14.04 13.03 4.81
CA CYS A 69 -13.59 14.36 4.40
C CYS A 69 -14.73 15.39 4.49
N PRO A 70 -14.72 16.33 5.46
CA PRO A 70 -15.83 17.27 5.66
C PRO A 70 -15.96 18.30 4.53
N ARG A 71 -14.91 18.49 3.74
CA ARG A 71 -14.89 19.39 2.59
C ARG A 71 -15.23 18.68 1.27
N GLN A 72 -15.49 17.37 1.31
CA GLN A 72 -15.82 16.56 0.13
C GLN A 72 -14.80 16.73 -1.02
N ALA A 73 -13.52 16.82 -0.68
CA ALA A 73 -12.44 17.00 -1.66
C ALA A 73 -12.05 15.69 -2.38
N LEU A 74 -12.55 14.55 -1.89
CA LEU A 74 -12.23 13.21 -2.39
C LEU A 74 -13.49 12.56 -2.97
N SER A 75 -13.33 11.74 -4.01
CA SER A 75 -14.38 10.98 -4.67
C SER A 75 -13.88 9.60 -5.09
N TRP A 76 -14.81 8.69 -5.40
CA TRP A 76 -14.53 7.34 -5.89
C TRP A 76 -14.87 7.18 -7.38
#